data_AF-A0A858ATN1-F1
#
_entry.id   AF-A0A858ATN1-F1
#
_cell.length_a   1.000
_cell.length_b   1.000
_cell.length_c   1.000
_cell.angle_alpha   90.00
_cell.angle_beta   90.00
_cell.angle_gamma   90.00
#
_symmetry.space_group_name_H-M   'P 1'
#
loop_
_entity.id
_entity.type
_entity.pdbx_description
1 polymer ?
#
loop_
_entity_poly.entity_id
_entity_poly.type
_entity_poly.pdbx_seq_one_letter_code
_entity_poly.pdbx_strand_id
1 'polypeptide(L)'
;MKKMLSVWLSLGLTVSTGFAVAHENESKNTNKYARYLMSMDDFLYLKTPKDFKSDNLSEIQIKKTIKEAFYNDSFGKEVYESINFEILNNSDNEVTVLFKDKKGSNLLKDKIILKFNIVLFNYDKINEFIYVIDNYANLNPLVLTKNHYIQMEIEDLLKDKFKVVFDTYANSVLYLNGINEFWEFVDFENIQDQVSNNITAIFLNNTKLNFKVVRDTVEFTGNDFDKYINFSVNEKIFKENIFRWIKTYSYFNENFKDCDKVFKIEHLDKNIVTISLSDILFKNPKLITLKKIK
;
A
#
# COMPACT_ATOMS: atom_id res chain seq x y z
N MET A 1 19.05 -2.73 0.46
CA MET A 1 18.41 -2.52 -0.86
C MET A 1 18.03 -3.83 -1.59
N LYS A 2 18.91 -4.84 -1.73
CA LYS A 2 18.52 -6.13 -2.37
C LYS A 2 17.35 -6.87 -1.70
N LYS A 3 17.28 -6.86 -0.36
CA LYS A 3 16.18 -7.46 0.43
C LYS A 3 14.82 -6.78 0.24
N MET A 4 14.80 -5.50 -0.15
CA MET A 4 13.58 -4.71 -0.29
C MET A 4 12.95 -4.92 -1.67
N LEU A 5 13.80 -5.03 -2.71
CA LEU A 5 13.37 -5.37 -4.08
C LEU A 5 12.74 -6.77 -4.16
N SER A 6 13.33 -7.75 -3.48
CA SER A 6 12.82 -9.12 -3.37
C SER A 6 11.46 -9.21 -2.68
N VAL A 7 11.17 -8.26 -1.80
CA VAL A 7 9.91 -8.22 -1.06
C VAL A 7 8.87 -7.40 -1.84
N TRP A 8 9.28 -6.35 -2.54
CA TRP A 8 8.45 -5.62 -3.49
C TRP A 8 7.92 -6.52 -4.62
N LEU A 9 8.74 -7.44 -5.13
CA LEU A 9 8.30 -8.47 -6.10
C LEU A 9 7.28 -9.45 -5.50
N SER A 10 7.39 -9.76 -4.20
CA SER A 10 6.53 -10.71 -3.50
C SER A 10 5.10 -10.23 -3.20
N LEU A 11 4.81 -8.93 -3.39
CA LEU A 11 3.62 -8.30 -2.79
C LEU A 11 2.55 -7.77 -3.75
N GLY A 12 2.81 -7.75 -5.06
CA GLY A 12 1.83 -7.21 -6.01
C GLY A 12 2.18 -7.32 -7.49
N LEU A 13 3.30 -7.97 -7.84
CA LEU A 13 3.66 -8.20 -9.22
C LEU A 13 3.68 -9.70 -9.51
N THR A 14 2.52 -10.23 -9.89
CA THR A 14 2.49 -11.08 -11.09
C THR A 14 2.91 -10.22 -12.29
N VAL A 15 4.12 -9.66 -12.27
CA VAL A 15 4.80 -9.24 -13.47
C VAL A 15 5.62 -10.45 -13.80
N SER A 16 5.16 -11.19 -14.81
CA SER A 16 6.07 -11.91 -15.67
C SER A 16 7.29 -11.01 -15.87
N THR A 17 8.41 -11.27 -15.19
CA THR A 17 9.69 -10.62 -15.47
C THR A 17 10.16 -11.19 -16.80
N GLY A 18 9.46 -10.81 -17.86
CA GLY A 18 10.04 -10.69 -19.17
C GLY A 18 11.15 -9.67 -19.06
N PHE A 19 12.33 -10.12 -19.46
CA PHE A 19 13.53 -9.37 -19.80
C PHE A 19 14.62 -9.21 -18.72
N ALA A 20 15.62 -10.08 -18.94
CA ALA A 20 17.00 -9.71 -19.25
C ALA A 20 17.92 -9.39 -18.07
N VAL A 21 18.41 -10.44 -17.41
CA VAL A 21 19.84 -10.51 -17.15
C VAL A 21 20.48 -11.08 -18.41
N ALA A 22 20.97 -10.20 -19.28
CA ALA A 22 21.89 -10.59 -20.34
C ALA A 22 23.12 -11.20 -19.68
N HIS A 23 23.16 -12.54 -19.59
CA HIS A 23 24.44 -13.21 -19.46
C HIS A 23 25.16 -13.06 -20.80
N GLU A 24 26.22 -12.24 -20.78
CA GLU A 24 27.27 -12.23 -21.78
C GLU A 24 27.87 -13.64 -21.89
N ASN A 25 27.24 -14.46 -22.73
CA ASN A 25 27.76 -15.57 -23.54
C ASN A 25 26.61 -16.51 -23.93
N GLU A 26 25.57 -15.99 -24.61
CA GLU A 26 24.62 -16.86 -25.29
C GLU A 26 25.32 -17.51 -26.49
N SER A 27 25.75 -18.76 -26.32
CA SER A 27 25.88 -19.66 -27.47
C SER A 27 24.52 -19.69 -28.18
N LYS A 28 24.50 -19.51 -29.50
CA LYS A 28 23.30 -19.46 -30.36
C LYS A 28 22.45 -20.75 -30.37
N ASN A 29 22.70 -21.70 -29.47
CA ASN A 29 22.12 -23.05 -29.44
C ASN A 29 21.48 -23.46 -28.09
N THR A 30 21.20 -22.54 -27.17
CA THR A 30 20.39 -22.87 -25.99
C THR A 30 18.97 -23.23 -26.41
N ASN A 31 18.55 -24.46 -26.09
CA ASN A 31 17.22 -24.96 -26.42
C ASN A 31 16.13 -24.24 -25.60
N LYS A 32 14.86 -24.34 -26.03
CA LYS A 32 13.73 -23.65 -25.36
C LYS A 32 13.55 -23.99 -23.88
N TYR A 33 13.87 -25.23 -23.47
CA TYR A 33 13.74 -25.69 -22.08
C TYR A 33 14.83 -25.10 -21.18
N ALA A 34 16.06 -25.02 -21.68
CA ALA A 34 17.16 -24.36 -20.99
C ALA A 34 16.86 -22.86 -20.79
N ARG A 35 16.33 -22.18 -21.82
CA ARG A 35 15.92 -20.77 -21.71
C ARG A 35 14.82 -20.57 -20.68
N TYR A 36 13.84 -21.46 -20.62
CA TYR A 36 12.78 -21.41 -19.61
C TYR A 36 13.34 -21.49 -18.19
N LEU A 37 14.21 -22.47 -17.92
CA LEU A 37 14.86 -22.61 -16.63
C LEU A 37 15.68 -21.36 -16.26
N MET A 38 16.47 -20.84 -17.19
CA MET A 38 17.26 -19.61 -16.97
C MET A 38 16.42 -18.34 -16.84
N SER A 39 15.14 -18.38 -17.25
CA SER A 39 14.20 -17.28 -17.10
C SER A 39 13.32 -17.37 -15.85
N MET A 40 13.45 -18.44 -15.05
CA MET A 40 12.71 -18.57 -13.80
C MET A 40 13.09 -17.46 -12.82
N ASP A 41 12.12 -17.03 -12.01
CA ASP A 41 12.37 -16.07 -10.94
C ASP A 41 13.39 -16.65 -9.95
N ASP A 42 14.31 -15.79 -9.49
CA ASP A 42 15.27 -16.10 -8.44
C ASP A 42 14.58 -16.30 -7.08
N PHE A 43 13.27 -16.04 -6.97
CA PHE A 43 12.48 -16.21 -5.75
C PHE A 43 11.54 -17.41 -5.79
N LEU A 44 11.52 -18.14 -4.67
CA LEU A 44 10.58 -19.23 -4.42
C LEU A 44 9.71 -18.91 -3.20
N TYR A 45 8.39 -18.93 -3.38
CA TYR A 45 7.45 -18.53 -2.33
C TYR A 45 6.94 -19.73 -1.55
N LEU A 46 7.20 -19.76 -0.24
CA LEU A 46 6.74 -20.80 0.66
C LEU A 46 5.85 -20.23 1.75
N LYS A 47 4.58 -20.62 1.71
CA LYS A 47 3.65 -20.32 2.79
C LYS A 47 3.99 -21.15 4.02
N THR A 48 4.18 -20.51 5.17
CA THR A 48 4.57 -21.15 6.44
C THR A 48 3.67 -20.70 7.58
N PRO A 49 3.62 -21.44 8.71
CA PRO A 49 3.06 -20.88 9.95
C PRO A 49 3.82 -19.63 10.40
N LYS A 50 3.16 -18.72 11.10
CA LYS A 50 3.74 -17.44 11.53
C LYS A 50 5.04 -17.60 12.34
N ASP A 51 5.09 -18.61 13.21
CA ASP A 51 6.24 -18.86 14.10
C ASP A 51 7.25 -19.84 13.51
N PHE A 52 7.27 -19.99 12.18
CA PHE A 52 8.19 -20.90 11.50
C PHE A 52 9.63 -20.36 11.55
N LYS A 53 10.56 -21.18 12.07
CA LYS A 53 11.99 -20.87 12.06
C LYS A 53 12.62 -21.30 10.74
N SER A 54 13.29 -20.37 10.06
CA SER A 54 13.94 -20.56 8.74
C SER A 54 14.93 -21.72 8.70
N ASP A 55 15.57 -22.01 9.82
CA ASP A 55 16.66 -22.99 9.93
C ASP A 55 16.19 -24.44 9.73
N ASN A 56 14.88 -24.67 9.56
CA ASN A 56 14.24 -25.99 9.51
C ASN A 56 13.49 -26.27 8.18
N LEU A 57 13.92 -25.69 7.06
CA LEU A 57 13.31 -26.03 5.76
C LEU A 57 13.62 -27.47 5.36
N SER A 58 12.60 -28.33 5.39
CA SER A 58 12.75 -29.72 4.94
C SER A 58 12.87 -29.79 3.42
N GLU A 59 13.61 -30.78 2.92
CA GLU A 59 13.67 -31.05 1.48
C GLU A 59 12.28 -31.26 0.86
N ILE A 60 11.34 -31.83 1.62
CA ILE A 60 9.96 -32.06 1.15
C ILE A 60 9.27 -30.74 0.84
N GLN A 61 9.43 -29.73 1.71
CA GLN A 61 8.87 -28.39 1.49
C GLN A 61 9.50 -27.73 0.27
N ILE A 62 10.83 -27.80 0.13
CA ILE A 62 11.55 -27.23 -1.02
C ILE A 62 11.12 -27.89 -2.33
N LYS A 63 11.03 -29.23 -2.35
CA LYS A 63 10.53 -29.99 -3.51
C LYS A 63 9.11 -29.55 -3.90
N LYS A 64 8.24 -29.34 -2.91
CA LYS A 64 6.87 -28.85 -3.13
C LYS A 64 6.87 -27.45 -3.73
N THR A 65 7.65 -26.51 -3.17
CA THR A 65 7.73 -25.14 -3.67
C THR A 65 8.31 -25.06 -5.08
N ILE A 66 9.36 -25.82 -5.38
CA ILE A 66 9.89 -25.93 -6.75
C ILE A 66 8.78 -26.42 -7.68
N LYS A 67 8.07 -27.49 -7.33
CA LYS A 67 6.95 -28.00 -8.14
C LYS A 67 5.90 -26.91 -8.39
N GLU A 68 5.49 -26.18 -7.36
CA GLU A 68 4.51 -25.09 -7.49
C GLU A 68 4.99 -24.02 -8.48
N ALA A 69 6.27 -23.62 -8.43
CA ALA A 69 6.84 -22.64 -9.35
C ALA A 69 6.76 -23.06 -10.83
N PHE A 70 6.98 -24.35 -11.13
CA PHE A 70 6.83 -24.89 -12.48
C PHE A 70 5.35 -25.05 -12.89
N TYR A 71 4.44 -25.21 -11.93
CA TYR A 71 3.04 -25.50 -12.21
C TYR A 71 2.19 -24.24 -12.46
N ASN A 72 2.83 -23.07 -12.50
CA ASN A 72 2.20 -21.78 -12.80
C ASN A 72 1.62 -21.72 -14.23
N ASP A 73 2.23 -22.42 -15.18
CA ASP A 73 1.79 -22.44 -16.58
C ASP A 73 1.88 -23.86 -17.18
N SER A 74 1.29 -24.07 -18.36
CA SER A 74 1.25 -25.38 -19.01
C SER A 74 2.61 -25.86 -19.51
N PHE A 75 3.49 -24.95 -19.94
CA PHE A 75 4.81 -25.29 -20.44
C PHE A 75 5.75 -25.66 -19.29
N GLY A 76 5.69 -24.95 -18.17
CA GLY A 76 6.40 -25.30 -16.95
C GLY A 76 6.07 -26.69 -16.42
N LYS A 77 4.80 -27.10 -16.49
CA LYS A 77 4.37 -28.48 -16.15
C LYS A 77 5.05 -29.51 -17.05
N GLU A 78 5.06 -29.29 -18.37
CA GLU A 78 5.74 -30.17 -19.35
C GLU A 78 7.24 -30.28 -19.04
N VAL A 79 7.88 -29.15 -18.71
CA VAL A 79 9.30 -29.11 -18.36
C VAL A 79 9.54 -29.95 -17.09
N TYR A 80 8.79 -29.70 -16.01
CA TYR A 80 8.94 -30.40 -14.73
C TYR A 80 8.71 -31.92 -14.85
N GLU A 81 7.78 -32.35 -15.70
CA GLU A 81 7.52 -33.77 -15.95
C GLU A 81 8.67 -34.45 -16.71
N SER A 82 9.50 -33.69 -17.41
CA SER A 82 10.56 -34.23 -18.29
C SER A 82 11.98 -34.13 -17.71
N ILE A 83 12.15 -33.39 -16.61
CA ILE A 83 13.44 -33.18 -15.94
C ILE A 83 13.44 -33.75 -14.51
N ASN A 84 14.62 -34.16 -14.05
CA ASN A 84 14.89 -34.42 -12.65
C ASN A 84 15.60 -33.21 -12.03
N PHE A 85 15.45 -33.05 -10.71
CA PHE A 85 16.19 -32.06 -9.97
C PHE A 85 16.81 -32.63 -8.69
N GLU A 86 17.86 -31.98 -8.24
CA GLU A 86 18.65 -32.35 -7.06
C GLU A 86 18.98 -31.09 -6.26
N ILE A 87 18.65 -31.09 -4.98
CA ILE A 87 18.97 -29.97 -4.08
C ILE A 87 20.44 -30.14 -3.68
N LEU A 88 21.29 -29.22 -4.13
CA LEU A 88 22.72 -29.24 -3.85
C LEU A 88 23.07 -28.54 -2.54
N ASN A 89 22.35 -27.46 -2.21
CA ASN A 89 22.53 -26.71 -0.98
C ASN A 89 21.19 -26.10 -0.53
N ASN A 90 21.01 -25.98 0.78
CA ASN A 90 19.89 -25.32 1.44
C ASN A 90 20.41 -24.68 2.75
N SER A 91 20.69 -23.39 2.73
CA SER A 91 21.19 -22.64 3.88
C SER A 91 20.70 -21.20 3.83
N ASP A 92 20.32 -20.61 4.96
CA ASP A 92 19.95 -19.19 5.07
C ASP A 92 18.86 -18.72 4.10
N ASN A 93 17.82 -19.54 3.89
CA ASN A 93 16.78 -19.34 2.89
C ASN A 93 17.30 -19.26 1.43
N GLU A 94 18.52 -19.72 1.15
CA GLU A 94 19.03 -19.88 -0.21
C GLU A 94 19.09 -21.36 -0.58
N VAL A 95 18.56 -21.70 -1.76
CA VAL A 95 18.55 -23.07 -2.27
C VAL A 95 19.22 -23.12 -3.62
N THR A 96 20.18 -24.04 -3.77
CA THR A 96 20.83 -24.33 -5.05
C THR A 96 20.29 -25.65 -5.60
N VAL A 97 19.77 -25.61 -6.82
CA VAL A 97 19.12 -26.76 -7.47
C VAL A 97 19.83 -27.09 -8.77
N LEU A 98 20.19 -28.36 -8.94
CA LEU A 98 20.67 -28.93 -10.20
C LEU A 98 19.50 -29.55 -10.95
N PHE A 99 19.22 -29.05 -12.16
CA PHE A 99 18.28 -29.61 -13.11
C PHE A 99 19.01 -30.46 -14.17
N LYS A 100 18.46 -31.64 -14.47
CA LYS A 100 19.01 -32.60 -15.44
C LYS A 100 17.89 -33.37 -16.15
N ASP A 101 18.13 -33.81 -17.38
CA ASP A 101 17.16 -34.63 -18.09
C ASP A 101 16.85 -35.95 -17.35
N LYS A 102 15.58 -36.38 -17.41
CA LYS A 102 15.20 -37.74 -16.98
C LYS A 102 15.85 -38.79 -17.89
N LYS A 103 15.97 -40.02 -17.39
CA LYS A 103 16.48 -41.13 -18.20
C LYS A 103 15.60 -41.32 -19.45
N GLY A 104 16.20 -41.22 -20.64
CA GLY A 104 15.50 -41.30 -21.93
C GLY A 104 14.99 -39.96 -22.47
N SER A 105 15.14 -38.87 -21.72
CA SER A 105 14.91 -37.50 -22.18
C SER A 105 16.23 -36.87 -22.65
N ASN A 106 16.16 -35.94 -23.60
CA ASN A 106 17.30 -35.17 -24.10
C ASN A 106 16.87 -33.72 -24.39
N LEU A 107 16.13 -33.12 -23.46
CA LEU A 107 15.56 -31.79 -23.62
C LEU A 107 16.58 -30.72 -23.27
N LEU A 108 17.22 -30.80 -22.10
CA LEU A 108 18.17 -29.79 -21.61
C LEU A 108 19.52 -29.89 -22.30
N LYS A 109 19.94 -31.10 -22.72
CA LYS A 109 21.28 -31.45 -23.27
C LYS A 109 22.43 -31.29 -22.27
N ASP A 110 22.38 -30.26 -21.44
CA ASP A 110 23.33 -29.97 -20.37
C ASP A 110 22.63 -29.89 -19.00
N LYS A 111 23.42 -30.08 -17.94
CA LYS A 111 23.01 -29.85 -16.57
C LYS A 111 22.93 -28.34 -16.30
N ILE A 112 21.84 -27.89 -15.68
CA ILE A 112 21.63 -26.47 -15.35
C ILE A 112 21.56 -26.34 -13.84
N ILE A 113 22.35 -25.44 -13.26
CA ILE A 113 22.33 -25.14 -11.83
C ILE A 113 21.73 -23.75 -11.66
N LEU A 114 20.69 -23.65 -10.84
CA LEU A 114 20.05 -22.39 -10.48
C LEU A 114 20.11 -22.18 -8.97
N LYS A 115 20.15 -20.92 -8.56
CA LYS A 115 20.12 -20.50 -7.16
C LYS A 115 18.83 -19.71 -6.92
N PHE A 116 18.08 -20.10 -5.90
CA PHE A 116 16.84 -19.46 -5.50
C PHE A 116 16.95 -18.90 -4.09
N ASN A 117 16.26 -17.79 -3.85
CA ASN A 117 15.99 -17.23 -2.53
C ASN A 117 14.56 -17.62 -2.13
N ILE A 118 14.41 -18.25 -0.97
CA ILE A 118 13.12 -18.63 -0.43
C ILE A 118 12.51 -17.45 0.32
N VAL A 119 11.29 -17.11 -0.07
CA VAL A 119 10.44 -16.13 0.60
C VAL A 119 9.41 -16.88 1.43
N LEU A 120 9.61 -16.85 2.74
CA LEU A 120 8.69 -17.41 3.73
C LEU A 120 7.64 -16.37 4.08
N PHE A 121 6.36 -16.73 3.97
CA PHE A 121 5.27 -15.80 4.26
C PHE A 121 4.05 -16.46 4.91
N ASN A 122 3.26 -15.67 5.63
CA ASN A 122 1.91 -16.00 6.08
C ASN A 122 1.03 -14.76 6.10
N TYR A 123 0.04 -14.72 5.22
CA TYR A 123 -0.95 -13.64 5.13
C TYR A 123 -2.38 -14.12 5.40
N ASP A 124 -2.55 -15.25 6.10
CA ASP A 124 -3.88 -15.83 6.34
C ASP A 124 -4.83 -14.88 7.09
N LYS A 125 -4.26 -14.01 7.92
CA LYS A 125 -4.99 -13.00 8.70
C LYS A 125 -5.00 -11.62 8.06
N ILE A 126 -4.67 -11.48 6.77
CA ILE A 126 -4.59 -10.16 6.14
C ILE A 126 -5.91 -9.39 6.21
N ASN A 127 -7.04 -10.05 6.03
CA ASN A 127 -8.35 -9.39 6.11
C ASN A 127 -8.68 -8.92 7.54
N GLU A 128 -8.32 -9.70 8.55
CA GLU A 128 -8.43 -9.32 9.97
C GLU A 128 -7.53 -8.12 10.27
N PHE A 129 -6.30 -8.14 9.76
CA PHE A 129 -5.34 -7.05 9.88
C PHE A 129 -5.90 -5.75 9.29
N ILE A 130 -6.35 -5.77 8.04
CA ILE A 130 -6.92 -4.61 7.34
C ILE A 130 -8.11 -4.06 8.11
N TYR A 131 -9.03 -4.92 8.55
CA TYR A 131 -10.21 -4.49 9.31
C TYR A 131 -9.84 -3.72 10.59
N VAL A 132 -8.88 -4.22 11.36
CA VAL A 132 -8.47 -3.58 12.61
C VAL A 132 -7.72 -2.27 12.34
N ILE A 133 -6.82 -2.24 11.36
CA ILE A 133 -6.06 -1.02 11.01
C ILE A 133 -6.99 0.06 10.46
N ASP A 134 -7.91 -0.28 9.56
CA ASP A 134 -8.88 0.69 9.02
C ASP A 134 -9.75 1.27 10.13
N ASN A 135 -10.22 0.45 11.08
CA ASN A 135 -10.96 0.95 12.23
C ASN A 135 -10.11 1.89 13.11
N TYR A 136 -8.85 1.52 13.36
CA TYR A 136 -7.94 2.37 14.11
C TYR A 136 -7.69 3.71 13.39
N ALA A 137 -7.42 3.69 12.09
CA ALA A 137 -7.19 4.88 11.28
C ALA A 137 -8.44 5.77 11.19
N ASN A 138 -9.64 5.18 11.14
CA ASN A 138 -10.91 5.91 11.17
C ASN A 138 -11.17 6.61 12.51
N LEU A 139 -10.83 5.98 13.63
CA LEU A 139 -10.96 6.57 14.97
C LEU A 139 -9.86 7.59 15.28
N ASN A 140 -8.72 7.51 14.59
CA ASN A 140 -7.57 8.37 14.80
C ASN A 140 -7.21 9.15 13.53
N PRO A 141 -8.13 9.95 12.95
CA PRO A 141 -7.93 10.57 11.64
C PRO A 141 -6.70 11.46 11.60
N LEU A 142 -5.99 11.49 10.47
CA LEU A 142 -4.94 12.46 10.22
C LEU A 142 -5.54 13.88 10.25
N VAL A 143 -4.86 14.81 10.92
CA VAL A 143 -5.32 16.19 11.05
C VAL A 143 -4.46 17.06 10.14
N LEU A 144 -5.09 17.69 9.16
CA LEU A 144 -4.42 18.62 8.27
C LEU A 144 -4.28 19.99 8.93
N THR A 145 -3.08 20.56 8.85
CA THR A 145 -2.68 21.82 9.50
C THR A 145 -2.20 22.88 8.52
N LYS A 146 -2.17 22.61 7.21
CA LYS A 146 -1.86 23.62 6.19
C LYS A 146 -2.56 23.34 4.87
N ASN A 147 -2.66 24.40 4.05
CA ASN A 147 -3.10 24.32 2.67
C ASN A 147 -2.06 23.62 1.79
N HIS A 148 -2.53 22.84 0.80
CA HIS A 148 -1.72 22.24 -0.26
C HIS A 148 -0.53 21.42 0.23
N TYR A 149 -0.80 20.26 0.84
CA TYR A 149 0.24 19.25 1.01
C TYR A 149 0.63 18.63 -0.33
N ILE A 150 1.93 18.45 -0.54
CA ILE A 150 2.39 17.52 -1.59
C ILE A 150 2.27 16.08 -1.08
N GLN A 151 2.17 15.11 -1.99
CA GLN A 151 1.99 13.70 -1.64
C GLN A 151 2.98 13.21 -0.59
N MET A 152 4.28 13.45 -0.78
CA MET A 152 5.33 13.04 0.16
C MET A 152 5.10 13.55 1.59
N GLU A 153 4.63 14.80 1.75
CA GLU A 153 4.39 15.35 3.09
C GLU A 153 3.21 14.65 3.79
N ILE A 154 2.21 14.22 3.03
CA ILE A 154 1.07 13.47 3.58
C ILE A 154 1.53 12.08 4.00
N GLU A 155 2.33 11.42 3.17
CA GLU A 155 2.89 10.09 3.46
C GLU A 155 3.78 10.12 4.70
N ASP A 156 4.62 11.15 4.85
CA ASP A 156 5.45 11.35 6.05
C ASP A 156 4.58 11.54 7.30
N LEU A 157 3.52 12.36 7.22
CA LEU A 157 2.59 12.56 8.35
C LEU A 157 1.84 11.27 8.73
N LEU A 158 1.45 10.47 7.73
CA LEU A 158 0.83 9.17 7.98
C LEU A 158 1.83 8.19 8.60
N LYS A 159 3.07 8.17 8.10
CA LYS A 159 4.15 7.33 8.62
C LYS A 159 4.44 7.66 10.09
N ASP A 160 4.65 8.93 10.41
CA ASP A 160 4.92 9.39 11.77
C ASP A 160 3.80 9.01 12.74
N LYS A 161 2.55 9.07 12.28
CA LYS A 161 1.39 8.79 13.11
C LYS A 161 1.10 7.30 13.28
N PHE A 162 1.20 6.51 12.21
CA PHE A 162 0.64 5.15 12.17
C PHE A 162 1.70 4.05 12.15
N LYS A 163 2.93 4.31 11.70
CA LYS A 163 3.96 3.28 11.45
C LYS A 163 4.15 2.32 12.62
N VAL A 164 4.33 2.84 13.83
CA VAL A 164 4.63 2.01 15.01
C VAL A 164 3.50 1.03 15.31
N VAL A 165 2.26 1.50 15.32
CA VAL A 165 1.08 0.65 15.59
C VAL A 165 0.86 -0.34 14.46
N PHE A 166 1.00 0.12 13.21
CA PHE A 166 0.87 -0.69 12.02
C PHE A 166 1.89 -1.85 12.00
N ASP A 167 3.18 -1.53 12.13
CA ASP A 167 4.27 -2.52 12.16
C ASP A 167 4.11 -3.49 13.32
N THR A 168 3.81 -2.99 14.53
CA THR A 168 3.63 -3.83 15.71
C THR A 168 2.49 -4.83 15.50
N TYR A 169 1.35 -4.37 14.99
CA TYR A 169 0.20 -5.24 14.78
C TYR A 169 0.41 -6.19 13.60
N ALA A 170 1.00 -5.72 12.49
CA ALA A 170 1.38 -6.56 11.36
C ALA A 170 2.30 -7.70 11.80
N ASN A 171 3.34 -7.40 12.59
CA ASN A 171 4.23 -8.41 13.18
C ASN A 171 3.52 -9.39 14.12
N SER A 172 2.38 -9.01 14.68
CA SER A 172 1.59 -9.86 15.56
C SER A 172 0.65 -10.82 14.81
N VAL A 173 0.31 -10.56 13.55
CA VAL A 173 -0.68 -11.38 12.80
C VAL A 173 -0.22 -11.86 11.42
N LEU A 174 0.77 -11.20 10.82
CA LEU A 174 1.36 -11.52 9.52
C LEU A 174 2.80 -12.03 9.70
N TYR A 175 3.33 -12.65 8.65
CA TYR A 175 4.74 -13.06 8.60
C TYR A 175 5.28 -12.91 7.19
N LEU A 176 6.51 -12.40 7.09
CA LEU A 176 7.26 -12.27 5.84
C LEU A 176 8.75 -12.24 6.14
N ASN A 177 9.46 -13.37 5.98
CA ASN A 177 10.92 -13.47 6.10
C ASN A 177 11.55 -12.76 7.31
N GLY A 178 10.84 -12.74 8.45
CA GLY A 178 11.30 -12.05 9.66
C GLY A 178 11.40 -10.52 9.54
N ILE A 179 10.78 -9.91 8.52
CA ILE A 179 10.65 -8.47 8.37
C ILE A 179 9.74 -7.94 9.47
N ASN A 180 10.15 -6.82 10.05
CA ASN A 180 9.41 -6.11 11.10
C ASN A 180 8.89 -4.73 10.67
N GLU A 181 9.29 -4.26 9.48
CA GLU A 181 8.95 -2.95 8.92
C GLU A 181 7.92 -3.13 7.80
N PHE A 182 6.69 -3.49 8.16
CA PHE A 182 5.61 -3.74 7.20
C PHE A 182 5.07 -2.46 6.56
N TRP A 183 5.19 -1.31 7.21
CA TRP A 183 4.77 -0.01 6.68
C TRP A 183 5.44 0.32 5.34
N GLU A 184 6.66 -0.16 5.11
CA GLU A 184 7.41 0.07 3.87
C GLU A 184 6.80 -0.65 2.65
N PHE A 185 5.73 -1.42 2.83
CA PHE A 185 4.94 -2.04 1.78
C PHE A 185 3.59 -1.37 1.52
N VAL A 186 3.31 -0.26 2.22
CA VAL A 186 2.13 0.56 1.95
C VAL A 186 2.45 1.45 0.76
N ASP A 187 1.65 1.32 -0.30
CA ASP A 187 1.75 2.10 -1.52
C ASP A 187 0.52 3.02 -1.63
N PHE A 188 0.73 4.33 -1.53
CA PHE A 188 -0.38 5.28 -1.53
C PHE A 188 -0.88 5.56 -2.94
N GLU A 189 -2.21 5.47 -3.15
CA GLU A 189 -2.80 5.97 -4.38
C GLU A 189 -2.52 7.47 -4.51
N ASN A 190 -2.35 7.96 -5.75
CA ASN A 190 -2.03 9.36 -6.00
C ASN A 190 -2.98 10.30 -5.23
N ILE A 191 -2.42 11.06 -4.28
CA ILE A 191 -3.18 11.95 -3.39
C ILE A 191 -3.39 13.32 -4.06
N GLN A 192 -3.47 13.35 -5.39
CA GLN A 192 -3.86 14.53 -6.13
C GLN A 192 -5.37 14.69 -6.00
N ASP A 193 -5.79 15.91 -5.63
CA ASP A 193 -7.19 16.26 -5.40
C ASP A 193 -7.86 15.50 -4.25
N GLN A 194 -7.51 15.83 -3.00
CA GLN A 194 -8.30 15.48 -1.80
C GLN A 194 -9.70 16.14 -1.83
N VAL A 195 -10.53 15.67 -2.76
CA VAL A 195 -11.99 15.80 -2.78
C VAL A 195 -12.58 14.94 -1.65
N SER A 196 -11.85 13.90 -1.26
CA SER A 196 -12.18 12.87 -0.28
C SER A 196 -11.52 13.15 1.08
N ASN A 197 -12.23 12.86 2.17
CA ASN A 197 -11.68 12.80 3.53
C ASN A 197 -10.95 11.48 3.82
N ASN A 198 -10.71 10.67 2.81
CA ASN A 198 -10.03 9.39 2.94
C ASN A 198 -8.87 9.36 1.95
N ILE A 199 -7.73 8.90 2.44
CA ILE A 199 -6.55 8.53 1.65
C ILE A 199 -6.57 7.02 1.52
N THR A 200 -6.52 6.52 0.29
CA THR A 200 -6.45 5.08 0.00
C THR A 200 -5.01 4.67 -0.22
N ALA A 201 -4.66 3.50 0.28
CA ALA A 201 -3.40 2.85 -0.03
C ALA A 201 -3.61 1.39 -0.38
N ILE A 202 -2.66 0.83 -1.11
CA ILE A 202 -2.55 -0.59 -1.40
C ILE A 202 -1.49 -1.19 -0.46
N PHE A 203 -1.78 -2.38 0.02
CA PHE A 203 -0.90 -3.20 0.85
C PHE A 203 -0.86 -4.63 0.29
N LEU A 204 -0.04 -5.49 0.89
CA LEU A 204 0.23 -6.88 0.46
C LEU A 204 -1.01 -7.57 -0.14
N ASN A 205 -0.82 -8.37 -1.20
CA ASN A 205 -1.91 -9.02 -1.94
C ASN A 205 -2.95 -8.05 -2.51
N ASN A 206 -2.54 -6.84 -2.87
CA ASN A 206 -3.42 -5.78 -3.37
C ASN A 206 -4.62 -5.49 -2.44
N THR A 207 -4.41 -5.60 -1.12
CA THR A 207 -5.42 -5.24 -0.13
C THR A 207 -5.49 -3.73 0.03
N LYS A 208 -6.69 -3.19 0.24
CA LYS A 208 -6.88 -1.74 0.37
C LYS A 208 -6.90 -1.31 1.83
N LEU A 209 -6.21 -0.23 2.12
CA LEU A 209 -6.21 0.48 3.41
C LEU A 209 -6.83 1.86 3.23
N ASN A 210 -7.54 2.33 4.24
CA ASN A 210 -8.19 3.64 4.22
C ASN A 210 -7.79 4.46 5.46
N PHE A 211 -7.24 5.65 5.21
CA PHE A 211 -6.88 6.59 6.27
C PHE A 211 -7.83 7.78 6.24
N LYS A 212 -8.58 7.96 7.34
CA LYS A 212 -9.45 9.13 7.50
C LYS A 212 -8.62 10.38 7.74
N VAL A 213 -9.09 11.49 7.16
CA VAL A 213 -8.48 12.81 7.22
C VAL A 213 -9.53 13.81 7.68
N VAL A 214 -9.14 14.70 8.59
CA VAL A 214 -9.95 15.81 9.08
C VAL A 214 -9.12 17.09 9.08
N ARG A 215 -9.78 18.25 9.12
CA ARG A 215 -9.13 19.56 9.15
C ARG A 215 -9.05 20.10 10.56
N ASP A 216 -7.95 20.78 10.88
CA ASP A 216 -7.84 21.53 12.12
C ASP A 216 -8.74 22.78 12.09
N THR A 217 -9.27 23.17 13.25
CA THR A 217 -10.10 24.37 13.41
C THR A 217 -9.50 25.42 14.33
N VAL A 218 -8.25 25.26 14.77
CA VAL A 218 -7.57 26.20 15.67
C VAL A 218 -7.57 27.64 15.10
N GLU A 219 -7.31 27.82 13.81
CA GLU A 219 -7.14 29.14 13.18
C GLU A 219 -8.42 29.98 13.05
N PHE A 220 -9.60 29.41 13.25
CA PHE A 220 -10.90 30.12 13.17
C PHE A 220 -11.14 31.14 14.30
N THR A 221 -10.13 31.39 15.14
CA THR A 221 -10.22 32.24 16.34
C THR A 221 -9.47 33.57 16.23
N GLY A 222 -9.05 33.95 15.02
CA GLY A 222 -8.43 35.25 14.72
C GLY A 222 -9.33 36.48 14.94
N ASN A 223 -8.75 37.67 14.73
CA ASN A 223 -9.27 39.01 15.05
C ASN A 223 -10.76 39.21 14.69
N ASP A 224 -11.44 40.17 15.33
CA ASP A 224 -12.85 40.44 15.03
C ASP A 224 -13.12 40.80 13.56
N PHE A 225 -12.16 41.41 12.85
CA PHE A 225 -12.21 41.68 11.41
C PHE A 225 -12.26 40.40 10.56
N ASP A 226 -11.72 39.31 11.08
CA ASP A 226 -11.69 38.03 10.41
C ASP A 226 -13.04 37.34 10.43
N LYS A 227 -14.10 37.91 11.04
CA LYS A 227 -15.45 37.32 11.13
C LYS A 227 -16.50 38.00 10.24
N TYR A 228 -16.08 38.73 9.21
CA TYR A 228 -17.00 39.43 8.32
C TYR A 228 -17.16 38.74 6.96
N ILE A 229 -18.39 38.71 6.43
CA ILE A 229 -18.70 38.18 5.08
C ILE A 229 -19.69 39.07 4.32
N ASN A 230 -19.72 38.89 2.99
CA ASN A 230 -20.72 39.51 2.13
C ASN A 230 -22.07 38.76 2.21
N PHE A 231 -23.11 39.47 2.64
CA PHE A 231 -24.47 38.93 2.68
C PHE A 231 -25.12 39.12 1.31
N SER A 232 -25.70 38.06 0.77
CA SER A 232 -26.41 38.04 -0.50
C SER A 232 -27.84 37.61 -0.28
N VAL A 233 -28.77 38.19 -1.03
CA VAL A 233 -30.18 37.76 -1.07
C VAL A 233 -30.32 36.39 -1.75
N ASN A 234 -29.41 36.08 -2.69
CA ASN A 234 -29.33 34.77 -3.32
C ASN A 234 -28.62 33.79 -2.38
N GLU A 235 -29.34 32.75 -1.94
CA GLU A 235 -28.88 31.72 -1.00
C GLU A 235 -27.61 31.02 -1.46
N LYS A 236 -27.52 30.67 -2.75
CA LYS A 236 -26.35 29.98 -3.31
C LYS A 236 -25.10 30.85 -3.17
N ILE A 237 -25.20 32.12 -3.56
CA ILE A 237 -24.10 33.09 -3.44
C ILE A 237 -23.75 33.29 -1.95
N PHE A 238 -24.75 33.32 -1.08
CA PHE A 238 -24.53 33.48 0.36
C PHE A 238 -23.75 32.30 0.96
N LYS A 239 -24.15 31.06 0.63
CA LYS A 239 -23.42 29.85 1.04
C LYS A 239 -22.01 29.81 0.46
N GLU A 240 -21.82 30.22 -0.80
CA GLU A 240 -20.49 30.34 -1.40
C GLU A 240 -19.60 31.35 -0.66
N ASN A 241 -20.16 32.48 -0.21
CA ASN A 241 -19.41 33.47 0.57
C ASN A 241 -19.01 32.92 1.95
N ILE A 242 -19.90 32.21 2.64
CA ILE A 242 -19.57 31.51 3.89
C ILE A 242 -18.47 30.47 3.64
N PHE A 243 -18.60 29.67 2.57
CA PHE A 243 -17.61 28.66 2.26
C PHE A 243 -16.24 29.26 1.94
N ARG A 244 -16.17 30.34 1.14
CA ARG A 244 -14.92 31.06 0.88
C ARG A 244 -14.25 31.54 2.15
N TRP A 245 -15.03 32.07 3.08
CA TRP A 245 -14.54 32.48 4.40
C TRP A 245 -13.97 31.29 5.18
N ILE A 246 -14.67 30.15 5.19
CA ILE A 246 -14.18 28.91 5.80
C ILE A 246 -12.87 28.47 5.15
N LYS A 247 -12.74 28.51 3.81
CA LYS A 247 -11.52 28.13 3.08
C LYS A 247 -10.30 28.99 3.45
N THR A 248 -10.49 30.22 3.93
CA THR A 248 -9.40 31.07 4.42
C THR A 248 -8.72 30.47 5.66
N TYR A 249 -9.50 29.79 6.52
CA TYR A 249 -9.04 29.26 7.81
C TYR A 249 -9.05 27.73 7.89
N SER A 250 -9.45 27.06 6.81
CA SER A 250 -9.47 25.60 6.75
C SER A 250 -9.00 25.10 5.42
N TYR A 251 -8.20 24.05 5.52
CA TYR A 251 -7.29 23.65 4.48
C TYR A 251 -7.97 22.86 3.35
N PHE A 252 -8.88 23.51 2.62
CA PHE A 252 -9.61 22.93 1.49
C PHE A 252 -8.89 23.21 0.17
N ASN A 253 -8.81 22.18 -0.67
CA ASN A 253 -8.36 22.33 -2.06
C ASN A 253 -9.27 23.32 -2.80
N GLU A 254 -8.70 24.08 -3.73
CA GLU A 254 -9.39 24.95 -4.69
C GLU A 254 -10.57 24.26 -5.38
N ASN A 255 -10.44 22.98 -5.71
CA ASN A 255 -11.42 22.18 -6.44
C ASN A 255 -12.63 21.68 -5.62
N PHE A 256 -12.66 21.86 -4.30
CA PHE A 256 -13.78 21.42 -3.47
C PHE A 256 -15.00 22.34 -3.66
N LYS A 257 -16.17 21.77 -4.04
CA LYS A 257 -17.38 22.54 -4.40
C LYS A 257 -18.60 22.29 -3.49
N ASP A 258 -18.59 21.26 -2.66
CA ASP A 258 -19.77 20.79 -1.92
C ASP A 258 -19.94 21.52 -0.58
N CYS A 259 -20.33 22.80 -0.65
CA CYS A 259 -20.41 23.70 0.50
C CYS A 259 -21.37 23.20 1.61
N ASP A 260 -22.45 22.52 1.22
CA ASP A 260 -23.49 22.05 2.15
C ASP A 260 -22.99 20.93 3.07
N LYS A 261 -21.92 20.21 2.69
CA LYS A 261 -21.29 19.22 3.57
C LYS A 261 -20.37 19.85 4.62
N VAL A 262 -19.90 21.07 4.38
CA VAL A 262 -18.85 21.72 5.18
C VAL A 262 -19.40 22.37 6.44
N PHE A 263 -20.56 23.00 6.32
CA PHE A 263 -21.19 23.72 7.41
C PHE A 263 -22.71 23.68 7.28
N LYS A 264 -23.38 23.90 8.40
CA LYS A 264 -24.83 24.13 8.45
C LYS A 264 -25.10 25.52 9.01
N ILE A 265 -26.08 26.22 8.44
CA ILE A 265 -26.57 27.48 8.99
C ILE A 265 -27.53 27.13 10.13
N GLU A 266 -27.17 27.55 11.35
CA GLU A 266 -28.01 27.34 12.54
C GLU A 266 -28.94 28.53 12.79
N HIS A 267 -28.46 29.75 12.49
CA HIS A 267 -29.23 30.97 12.70
C HIS A 267 -28.87 32.06 11.68
N LEU A 268 -29.85 32.81 11.22
CA LEU A 268 -29.68 33.95 10.30
C LEU A 268 -30.54 35.12 10.78
N ASP A 269 -29.89 36.27 10.95
CA ASP A 269 -30.53 37.56 11.26
C ASP A 269 -29.99 38.65 10.33
N LYS A 270 -30.54 39.87 10.38
CA LYS A 270 -30.30 40.96 9.43
C LYS A 270 -28.82 41.27 9.17
N ASN A 271 -27.97 41.13 10.19
CA ASN A 271 -26.54 41.47 10.12
C ASN A 271 -25.60 40.35 10.60
N ILE A 272 -26.13 39.20 11.01
CA ILE A 272 -25.34 38.10 11.55
C ILE A 272 -25.81 36.74 11.02
N VAL A 273 -24.90 35.81 10.88
CA VAL A 273 -25.18 34.40 10.59
C VAL A 273 -24.36 33.54 11.52
N THR A 274 -24.98 32.54 12.13
CA THR A 274 -24.28 31.54 12.94
C THR A 274 -24.30 30.20 12.22
N ILE A 275 -23.11 29.63 12.07
CA ILE A 275 -22.89 28.37 11.38
C ILE A 275 -22.26 27.35 12.32
N SER A 276 -22.57 26.07 12.11
CA SER A 276 -21.88 24.94 12.70
C SER A 276 -20.98 24.29 11.65
N LEU A 277 -19.72 24.01 12.00
CA LEU A 277 -18.81 23.24 11.15
C LEU A 277 -19.13 21.73 11.26
N SER A 278 -19.02 21.01 10.15
CA SER A 278 -19.24 19.57 10.08
C SER A 278 -18.27 18.79 10.97
N ASP A 279 -18.79 17.97 11.86
CA ASP A 279 -18.04 17.00 12.68
C ASP A 279 -17.38 15.87 11.86
N ILE A 280 -17.81 15.69 10.61
CA ILE A 280 -17.22 14.73 9.66
C ILE A 280 -15.91 15.29 9.08
N LEU A 281 -15.87 16.60 8.81
CA LEU A 281 -14.77 17.26 8.08
C LEU A 281 -13.73 17.90 9.00
N PHE A 282 -14.09 18.18 10.24
CA PHE A 282 -13.29 18.95 11.18
C PHE A 282 -13.06 18.19 12.49
N LYS A 283 -11.83 18.29 13.01
CA LYS A 283 -11.45 17.63 14.27
C LYS A 283 -12.30 18.10 15.46
N ASN A 284 -12.52 19.41 15.54
CA ASN A 284 -13.35 20.04 16.55
C ASN A 284 -14.47 20.83 15.84
N PRO A 285 -15.71 20.33 15.78
CA PRO A 285 -16.82 21.09 15.23
C PRO A 285 -17.05 22.36 16.09
N LYS A 286 -17.06 23.52 15.43
CA LYS A 286 -17.21 24.83 16.08
C LYS A 286 -18.51 25.50 15.63
N LEU A 287 -19.11 26.25 16.55
CA LEU A 287 -20.12 27.26 16.22
C LEU A 287 -19.42 28.59 15.98
N ILE A 288 -19.71 29.23 14.86
CA ILE A 288 -19.07 30.47 14.42
C ILE A 288 -20.15 31.46 14.04
N THR A 289 -20.08 32.67 14.60
CA THR A 289 -20.95 33.79 14.20
C THR A 289 -20.18 34.76 13.31
N LEU A 290 -20.68 34.95 12.10
CA LEU A 290 -20.15 35.87 11.10
C LEU A 290 -21.04 37.11 11.00
N LYS A 291 -20.44 38.28 10.78
CA LYS A 291 -21.11 39.57 10.66
C LYS A 291 -21.14 40.03 9.21
N LYS A 292 -22.17 40.79 8.83
CA LYS A 292 -22.23 41.44 7.52
C LYS A 292 -21.14 42.51 7.41
N ILE A 293 -20.37 42.49 6.31
CA ILE A 293 -19.44 43.58 5.96
C ILE A 293 -20.24 44.90 5.89
N LYS A 294 -19.76 45.93 6.62
CA LYS A 294 -20.38 47.26 6.65
C LYS A 294 -20.17 48.01 5.35
#